data_AF-A0A2D6JGJ5-F1
#
_entry.id   AF-A0A2D6JGJ5-F1
#
_cell.length_a   1.000
_cell.length_b   1.000
_cell.length_c   1.000
_cell.angle_alpha   90.00
_cell.angle_beta   90.00
_cell.angle_gamma   90.00
#
_symmetry.space_group_name_H-M   'P 1'
#
loop_
_entity.id
_entity.type
_entity.pdbx_description
1 polymer ?
#
loop_
_entity_poly.entity_id
_entity_poly.type
_entity_poly.pdbx_seq_one_letter_code
_entity_poly.pdbx_strand_id
1 'polypeptide(L)'
;MGSNGEHHLMSLKTHYAVIGALFVLTVITVAVAQFDFGVLNVFIALGVATVKAYFVLAYFMHLKWDSVMNRVLIGSSFFFLALLAIFVFLDEMTRINPRL
;
A
#
# COMPACT_ATOMS: atom_id res chain seq x y z
N MET A 1 30.86 35.42 11.50
CA MET A 1 31.23 33.99 11.52
C MET A 1 29.96 33.17 11.40
N GLY A 2 29.90 32.28 10.42
CA GLY A 2 28.69 31.66 9.89
C GLY A 2 27.97 30.71 10.84
N SER A 3 26.64 30.69 10.67
CA SER A 3 25.68 29.80 11.31
C SER A 3 25.92 28.33 10.96
N ASN A 4 26.09 27.50 11.99
CA ASN A 4 26.08 26.05 11.88
C ASN A 4 24.68 25.57 11.49
N GLY A 5 24.46 25.38 10.18
CA GLY A 5 23.26 24.75 9.65
C GLY A 5 23.29 23.26 9.96
N GLU A 6 22.78 22.88 11.12
CA GLU A 6 22.42 21.50 11.44
C GLU A 6 21.28 21.06 10.53
N HIS A 7 21.64 20.61 9.33
CA HIS A 7 20.76 19.95 8.39
C HIS A 7 20.22 18.66 9.04
N HIS A 8 19.04 18.76 9.65
CA HIS A 8 18.17 17.65 10.08
C HIS A 8 17.69 16.85 8.84
N LEU A 9 18.62 16.26 8.11
CA LEU A 9 18.31 15.29 7.06
C LEU A 9 17.88 14.02 7.77
N MET A 10 16.57 13.87 7.92
CA MET A 10 15.88 12.64 8.26
C MET A 10 16.66 11.45 7.71
N SER A 11 17.15 10.59 8.60
CA SER A 11 18.12 9.52 8.32
C SER A 11 17.81 8.79 7.00
N LEU A 12 18.58 9.09 5.96
CA LEU A 12 18.47 8.46 4.64
C LEU A 12 18.59 6.93 4.75
N LYS A 13 19.31 6.44 5.77
CA LYS A 13 19.45 5.01 6.07
C LYS A 13 18.11 4.30 6.23
N THR A 14 17.11 4.94 6.86
CA THR A 14 15.80 4.31 7.09
C THR A 14 15.05 4.11 5.77
N HIS A 15 15.15 5.07 4.85
CA HIS A 15 14.54 4.97 3.52
C HIS A 15 15.18 3.87 2.68
N TYR A 16 16.51 3.79 2.68
CA TYR A 16 17.23 2.73 1.96
C TYR A 16 16.93 1.33 2.52
N ALA A 17 16.77 1.19 3.84
CA ALA A 17 16.37 -0.08 4.44
C ALA A 17 14.97 -0.54 3.98
N VAL A 18 14.02 0.40 3.88
CA VAL A 18 12.65 0.10 3.42
C VAL A 18 12.62 -0.21 1.92
N ILE A 19 13.42 0.48 1.09
CA ILE A 19 13.61 0.13 -0.32
C ILE A 19 14.05 -1.34 -0.44
N GLY A 20 15.02 -1.76 0.36
CA GLY A 20 15.48 -3.16 0.40
C GLY A 20 14.34 -4.12 0.76
N ALA A 21 13.57 -3.82 1.80
CA ALA A 21 12.42 -4.63 2.20
C ALA A 21 11.36 -4.73 1.10
N LEU A 22 11.05 -3.64 0.39
CA LEU A 22 10.11 -3.63 -0.73
C LEU A 22 10.59 -4.46 -1.93
N PHE A 23 11.89 -4.44 -2.20
CA PHE A 23 12.49 -5.27 -3.24
C PHE A 23 12.34 -6.76 -2.91
N VAL A 24 12.67 -7.15 -1.68
CA VAL A 24 12.47 -8.52 -1.19
C VAL A 24 11.01 -8.93 -1.30
N LEU A 25 10.07 -8.07 -0.87
CA LEU A 25 8.64 -8.35 -0.96
C LEU A 25 8.17 -8.52 -2.41
N THR A 26 8.77 -7.76 -3.35
CA THR A 26 8.46 -7.88 -4.78
C THR A 26 8.98 -9.19 -5.36
N VAL A 27 10.20 -9.62 -5.00
CA VAL A 27 10.72 -10.93 -5.39
C VAL A 27 9.83 -12.05 -4.86
N ILE A 28 9.38 -11.94 -3.61
CA ILE A 28 8.40 -12.88 -3.03
C ILE A 28 7.10 -12.87 -3.82
N THR A 29 6.61 -11.70 -4.25
CA THR A 29 5.38 -11.60 -5.05
C THR A 29 5.53 -12.32 -6.39
N VAL A 30 6.66 -12.13 -7.07
CA VAL A 30 6.96 -12.82 -8.34
C VAL A 30 7.06 -14.33 -8.12
N ALA A 31 7.77 -14.77 -7.08
CA ALA A 31 7.90 -16.19 -6.75
C ALA A 31 6.54 -16.83 -6.46
N VAL A 32 5.72 -16.19 -5.63
CA VAL A 32 4.35 -16.63 -5.32
C VAL A 32 3.49 -16.68 -6.57
N ALA A 33 3.61 -15.70 -7.48
CA ALA A 33 2.86 -15.67 -8.73
C ALA A 33 3.28 -16.77 -9.73
N GLN A 34 4.45 -17.40 -9.57
CA GLN A 34 4.85 -18.57 -10.35
C GLN A 34 4.19 -19.87 -9.85
N PHE A 35 3.65 -19.88 -8.63
CA PHE A 35 2.94 -21.02 -8.07
C PHE A 35 1.43 -20.81 -8.21
N ASP A 36 0.76 -21.73 -8.89
CA ASP A 36 -0.68 -21.64 -9.09
C ASP A 36 -1.42 -22.24 -7.89
N PHE A 37 -1.90 -21.37 -7.00
CA PHE A 37 -2.73 -21.73 -5.85
C PHE A 37 -4.23 -21.73 -6.17
N GLY A 38 -4.61 -21.62 -7.45
CA GLY A 38 -6.00 -21.55 -7.89
C GLY A 38 -6.72 -20.32 -7.33
N VAL A 39 -7.88 -20.51 -6.68
CA VAL A 39 -8.70 -19.43 -6.10
C VAL A 39 -7.95 -18.62 -5.03
N LEU A 40 -7.01 -19.26 -4.32
CA LEU A 40 -6.20 -18.60 -3.29
C LEU A 40 -5.19 -17.60 -3.87
N ASN A 41 -4.85 -17.70 -5.16
CA ASN A 41 -3.86 -16.82 -5.78
C ASN A 41 -4.26 -15.34 -5.67
N VAL A 42 -5.55 -15.02 -5.87
CA VAL A 42 -6.07 -13.65 -5.73
C VAL A 42 -5.92 -13.13 -4.31
N PHE A 43 -6.27 -13.94 -3.31
CA PHE A 43 -6.16 -13.54 -1.89
C PHE A 43 -4.71 -13.33 -1.47
N ILE A 44 -3.79 -14.19 -1.92
CA ILE A 44 -2.37 -14.07 -1.62
C ILE A 44 -1.79 -12.83 -2.32
N ALA A 45 -2.14 -12.61 -3.60
CA ALA A 45 -1.71 -11.43 -4.36
C ALA A 45 -2.18 -10.13 -3.69
N LEU A 46 -3.46 -10.06 -3.26
CA LEU A 46 -4.00 -8.92 -2.50
C LEU A 46 -3.34 -8.73 -1.14
N GLY A 47 -3.06 -9.83 -0.42
CA GLY A 47 -2.36 -9.79 0.86
C GLY A 47 -0.96 -9.20 0.72
N VAL A 48 -0.17 -9.69 -0.24
CA VAL A 48 1.17 -9.18 -0.51
C VAL A 48 1.13 -7.73 -0.99
N ALA A 49 0.18 -7.37 -1.86
CA ALA A 49 -0.02 -6.00 -2.30
C ALA A 49 -0.35 -5.05 -1.14
N THR A 50 -1.16 -5.48 -0.17
CA THR A 50 -1.52 -4.70 1.02
C THR A 50 -0.32 -4.46 1.92
N VAL A 51 0.50 -5.50 2.18
CA VAL A 51 1.73 -5.35 2.96
C VAL A 51 2.70 -4.39 2.26
N LYS A 52 2.85 -4.50 0.93
CA LYS A 52 3.69 -3.57 0.15
C LYS A 52 3.19 -2.14 0.28
N ALA A 53 1.89 -1.92 0.11
CA ALA A 53 1.27 -0.61 0.24
C ALA A 53 1.50 -0.02 1.64
N TYR A 54 1.34 -0.82 2.71
CA TYR A 54 1.58 -0.37 4.08
C TYR A 54 3.00 0.17 4.29
N PHE A 55 4.04 -0.52 3.78
CA PHE A 55 5.42 -0.03 3.87
C PHE A 55 5.61 1.29 3.10
N VAL A 56 5.00 1.43 1.93
CA VAL A 56 5.05 2.68 1.15
C VAL A 56 4.40 3.83 1.94
N LEU A 57 3.20 3.60 2.47
CA LEU A 57 2.46 4.58 3.26
C LEU A 57 3.19 4.97 4.54
N ALA A 58 3.70 4.01 5.29
CA ALA A 58 4.34 4.27 6.58
C ALA A 58 5.67 5.04 6.43
N TYR A 59 6.48 4.71 5.42
CA TYR A 59 7.86 5.17 5.31
C TYR A 59 8.11 6.18 4.18
N PHE A 60 7.61 5.95 2.96
CA PHE A 60 7.87 6.85 1.81
C PHE A 60 6.99 8.09 1.83
N MET A 61 5.73 7.94 2.23
CA MET A 61 4.84 9.08 2.46
C MET A 61 5.14 9.79 3.78
N HIS A 62 6.17 9.35 4.52
CA HIS A 62 6.55 9.85 5.84
C HIS A 62 5.39 9.89 6.85
N LEU A 63 4.30 9.15 6.61
CA LEU A 63 3.06 9.22 7.40
C LEU A 63 3.28 8.89 8.88
N LYS A 64 4.32 8.11 9.19
CA LYS A 64 4.73 7.80 10.55
C LYS A 64 5.27 9.02 11.31
N TRP A 65 5.95 9.94 10.63
CA TRP A 65 6.63 11.10 11.20
C TRP A 65 6.03 12.46 10.79
N ASP A 66 5.10 12.45 9.86
CA ASP A 66 4.40 13.63 9.34
C ASP A 66 3.16 13.99 10.19
N SER A 67 2.56 15.13 9.89
CA SER A 67 1.40 15.69 10.58
C SER A 67 0.17 14.79 10.53
N VAL A 68 -0.69 14.93 11.55
CA VAL A 68 -1.97 14.21 11.67
C VAL A 68 -2.88 14.45 10.46
N MET A 69 -2.74 15.61 9.80
CA MET A 69 -3.50 15.97 8.60
C MET A 69 -3.28 14.97 7.45
N ASN A 70 -2.03 14.61 7.16
CA ASN A 70 -1.70 13.67 6.08
C ASN A 70 -2.29 12.28 6.37
N ARG A 71 -2.28 11.86 7.65
CA ARG A 71 -2.84 10.58 8.08
C ARG A 71 -4.36 10.52 7.92
N VAL A 72 -5.07 11.62 8.19
CA VAL A 72 -6.51 11.74 7.96
C VAL A 72 -6.83 11.74 6.45
N LEU A 73 -6.04 12.44 5.64
CA LEU A 73 -6.23 12.53 4.19
C LEU A 73 -6.09 11.17 3.49
N ILE A 74 -5.07 10.41 3.86
CA ILE A 74 -4.88 9.03 3.41
C ILE A 74 -6.04 8.14 3.89
N GLY A 75 -6.44 8.28 5.16
CA GLY A 75 -7.56 7.52 5.72
C GLY A 75 -8.88 7.77 5.00
N SER A 76 -9.19 9.03 4.67
CA SER A 76 -10.40 9.39 3.91
C SER A 76 -10.33 8.88 2.47
N SER A 77 -9.15 8.90 1.85
CA SER A 77 -8.93 8.35 0.51
C SER A 77 -9.19 6.84 0.48
N PHE A 78 -8.69 6.09 1.47
CA PHE A 78 -8.96 4.65 1.61
C PHE A 78 -10.42 4.36 1.96
N PHE A 79 -11.06 5.20 2.78
CA PHE A 79 -12.48 5.07 3.08
C PHE A 79 -13.34 5.20 1.81
N PHE A 80 -13.07 6.22 0.99
CA PHE A 80 -13.75 6.38 -0.30
C PHE A 80 -13.42 5.26 -1.28
N LEU A 81 -12.16 4.82 -1.34
CA LEU A 81 -11.76 3.68 -2.17
C LEU A 81 -12.55 2.42 -1.79
N ALA A 82 -12.64 2.10 -0.49
CA ALA A 82 -13.40 0.96 0.00
C ALA A 82 -14.90 1.10 -0.31
N LEU A 83 -15.47 2.29 -0.11
CA LEU A 83 -16.86 2.58 -0.43
C LEU A 83 -17.15 2.34 -1.92
N LEU A 84 -16.33 2.93 -2.81
CA LEU A 84 -16.49 2.76 -4.25
C LEU A 84 -16.26 1.30 -4.68
N ALA A 85 -15.29 0.60 -4.09
CA ALA A 85 -15.03 -0.81 -4.39
C ALA A 85 -16.23 -1.70 -4.02
N ILE A 86 -16.90 -1.44 -2.88
CA ILE A 86 -18.12 -2.14 -2.49
C ILE A 86 -19.24 -1.87 -3.50
N PHE A 87 -19.43 -0.63 -3.92
CA PHE A 87 -20.42 -0.29 -4.94
C PHE A 87 -20.18 -1.00 -6.27
N VAL A 88 -18.94 -1.06 -6.74
CA VAL A 88 -18.57 -1.81 -7.97
C VAL A 88 -18.86 -3.30 -7.80
N PHE A 89 -18.54 -3.88 -6.65
CA PHE A 89 -18.82 -5.28 -6.38
C PHE A 89 -20.32 -5.58 -6.37
N LEU A 90 -21.13 -4.70 -5.77
CA LEU A 90 -22.59 -4.83 -5.76
C LEU A 90 -23.21 -4.64 -7.15
N ASP A 91 -22.68 -3.72 -7.97
CA ASP A 91 -23.11 -3.53 -9.36
C ASP A 91 -22.86 -4.78 -10.19
N GLU A 92 -21.66 -5.36 -10.07
CA GLU A 92 -21.29 -6.60 -10.76
C GLU A 92 -22.21 -7.76 -10.34
N MET A 93 -22.45 -7.97 -9.04
CA MET A 93 -23.37 -9.00 -8.55
C MET A 93 -24.78 -8.85 -9.12
N THR A 94 -25.25 -7.61 -9.30
CA THR A 94 -26.59 -7.33 -9.85
C THR A 94 -26.62 -7.57 -11.37
N ARG A 95 -25.55 -7.24 -12.11
CA ARG A 95 -25.42 -7.48 -13.56
C ARG A 95 -25.34 -8.96 -13.93
N ILE A 96 -24.71 -9.78 -13.09
CA ILE A 96 -24.57 -11.23 -13.32
C ILE A 96 -25.91 -11.98 -13.19
N ASN A 97 -27.02 -11.29 -12.84
CA ASN A 97 -28.38 -11.83 -12.92
C ASN A 97 -29.14 -11.33 -14.18
N PRO A 98 -28.84 -11.82 -15.41
CA PRO A 98 -29.54 -11.42 -16.63
C PRO A 98 -30.86 -12.18 -16.85
N ARG A 99 -31.58 -12.62 -15.80
CA ARG A 99 -32.83 -13.40 -15.96
C ARG A 99 -33.96 -12.91 -15.06
N LEU A 100 -34.56 -11.79 -15.50
CA LEU A 100 -35.97 -11.75 -15.89
C LEU A 100 -36.01 -11.54 -17.41
#